data_AF-A0A2M6UES2-F1
#
_entry.id   AF-A0A2M6UES2-F1
#
_cell.length_a   1.000
_cell.length_b   1.000
_cell.length_c   1.000
_cell.angle_alpha   90.00
_cell.angle_beta   90.00
_cell.angle_gamma   90.00
#
_symmetry.space_group_name_H-M   'P 1'
#
loop_
_entity.id
_entity.type
_entity.pdbx_description
1 polymer ?
#
loop_
_entity_poly.entity_id
_entity_poly.type
_entity_poly.pdbx_seq_one_letter_code
_entity_poly.pdbx_strand_id
1 'polypeptide(L)'
;MTSDRLFVYGTLMRGFDHPMARLLAGHADFLGEATCRGRLVLVKHYPGLLLSDAASDIVHGELFQMRVPDELLGELDMYEACGEGFPEPTEYLRQLVDVTRTDGSVGKAWTYVYNWPVTDLPRIESGRFLNH
;
A
#
# COMPACT_ATOMS: atom_id res chain seq x y z
N MET A 1 4.38 5.37 -18.50
CA MET A 1 3.61 4.15 -18.21
C MET A 1 2.76 4.43 -16.99
N THR A 2 1.50 4.77 -17.18
CA THR A 2 0.53 4.97 -16.10
C THR A 2 0.00 3.61 -15.71
N SER A 3 0.45 3.05 -14.58
CA SER A 3 -0.22 1.87 -14.02
C SER A 3 -1.52 2.32 -13.38
N ASP A 4 -2.60 1.63 -13.70
CA ASP A 4 -3.95 1.83 -13.16
C ASP A 4 -4.21 0.94 -11.94
N ARG A 5 -3.19 0.26 -11.43
CA ARG A 5 -3.31 -0.68 -10.31
C ARG A 5 -2.81 -0.06 -9.02
N LEU A 6 -3.51 -0.34 -7.93
CA LEU A 6 -3.16 0.07 -6.57
C LEU A 6 -3.07 -1.17 -5.69
N PHE A 7 -1.93 -1.33 -5.03
CA PHE A 7 -1.69 -2.32 -4.01
C PHE A 7 -1.82 -1.67 -2.64
N VAL A 8 -2.68 -2.24 -1.80
CA VAL A 8 -2.93 -1.77 -0.43
C VAL A 8 -2.67 -2.89 0.57
N TYR A 9 -2.03 -2.58 1.69
CA TYR A 9 -1.55 -3.58 2.66
C TYR A 9 -1.95 -3.23 4.11
N GLY A 10 -2.92 -2.33 4.29
CA GLY A 10 -3.27 -1.78 5.59
C GLY A 10 -4.71 -1.30 5.72
N THR A 11 -4.88 -0.11 6.29
CA THR A 11 -6.17 0.52 6.61
C THR A 11 -7.07 0.81 5.40
N LEU A 12 -6.50 0.80 4.19
CA LEU A 12 -7.23 0.96 2.93
C LEU A 12 -7.86 -0.35 2.40
N MET A 13 -7.58 -1.49 3.04
CA MET A 13 -8.11 -2.80 2.65
C MET A 13 -9.61 -2.93 2.97
N ARG A 14 -10.31 -3.84 2.28
CA ARG A 14 -11.78 -4.02 2.36
C ARG A 14 -12.36 -4.49 3.70
N GLY A 15 -11.53 -4.65 4.73
CA GLY A 15 -11.94 -5.02 6.09
C GLY A 15 -12.11 -3.85 7.07
N PHE A 16 -11.62 -2.66 6.72
CA PHE A 16 -11.67 -1.50 7.60
C PHE A 16 -12.91 -0.65 7.31
N ASP A 17 -13.63 -0.23 8.35
CA ASP A 17 -14.75 0.71 8.22
C ASP A 17 -14.21 2.14 8.07
N HIS A 18 -13.50 2.38 6.97
CA HIS A 18 -12.87 3.65 6.64
C HIS A 18 -13.53 4.28 5.42
N PRO A 19 -13.81 5.60 5.40
CA PRO A 19 -14.36 6.28 4.23
C PRO A 19 -13.53 6.05 2.96
N MET A 20 -12.20 6.00 3.11
CA MET A 20 -11.27 5.80 1.99
C MET A 20 -11.31 4.37 1.43
N ALA A 21 -11.55 3.36 2.28
CA ALA A 21 -11.77 1.99 1.80
C ALA A 21 -13.07 1.89 0.97
N ARG A 22 -14.14 2.61 1.39
CA ARG A 22 -15.39 2.71 0.61
C ARG A 22 -15.19 3.49 -0.70
N LEU A 23 -14.45 4.59 -0.67
CA LEU A 23 -14.09 5.37 -1.85
C LEU A 23 -13.30 4.52 -2.85
N LEU A 24 -12.28 3.79 -2.38
CA LEU A 24 -11.49 2.87 -3.19
C LEU A 24 -12.37 1.78 -3.80
N ALA A 25 -13.20 1.10 -3.00
CA ALA A 25 -14.12 0.08 -3.51
C ALA A 25 -15.17 0.65 -4.49
N GLY A 26 -15.52 1.94 -4.36
CA GLY A 26 -16.42 2.65 -5.26
C GLY A 26 -15.79 3.12 -6.56
N HIS A 27 -14.46 3.31 -6.62
CA HIS A 27 -13.73 3.82 -7.78
C HIS A 27 -12.70 2.85 -8.36
N ALA A 28 -12.53 1.67 -7.75
CA ALA A 28 -11.61 0.65 -8.19
C ALA A 28 -12.24 -0.75 -8.09
N ASP A 29 -11.85 -1.61 -9.02
CA ASP A 29 -12.29 -3.00 -9.08
C ASP A 29 -11.28 -3.89 -8.34
N PHE A 30 -11.76 -4.69 -7.41
CA PHE A 30 -10.92 -5.62 -6.65
C PHE A 30 -10.42 -6.76 -7.55
N LEU A 31 -9.10 -6.86 -7.75
CA LEU A 31 -8.47 -7.88 -8.60
C LEU A 31 -8.08 -9.16 -7.83
N GLY A 32 -8.07 -9.11 -6.50
CA GLY A 32 -7.68 -10.22 -5.63
C GLY A 32 -6.57 -9.88 -4.64
N GLU A 33 -6.15 -10.87 -3.88
CA GLU A 33 -4.98 -10.77 -3.02
C GLU A 33 -3.69 -10.76 -3.86
N ALA A 34 -2.71 -9.99 -3.40
CA ALA A 34 -1.39 -9.94 -4.00
C ALA A 34 -0.32 -9.81 -2.92
N THR A 35 0.92 -10.02 -3.30
CA THR A 35 2.08 -9.85 -2.43
C THR A 35 3.12 -8.95 -3.07
N CYS A 36 3.84 -8.19 -2.26
CA CYS A 36 5.00 -7.41 -2.72
C CYS A 36 6.24 -7.78 -1.90
N ARG A 37 7.42 -7.52 -2.47
CA ARG A 37 8.67 -7.71 -1.74
C ARG A 37 8.89 -6.54 -0.80
N GLY A 38 8.96 -6.83 0.48
CA GLY A 38 9.07 -5.80 1.51
C GLY A 38 8.86 -6.32 2.92
N ARG A 39 9.13 -5.45 3.87
CA ARG A 39 8.90 -5.66 5.29
C ARG A 39 7.78 -4.74 5.74
N LEU A 40 6.87 -5.28 6.53
CA LEU A 40 5.82 -4.50 7.14
C LEU A 40 6.23 -4.18 8.58
N VAL A 41 6.20 -2.91 8.94
CA VAL A 41 6.50 -2.42 10.29
C VAL A 41 5.26 -1.76 10.86
N LEU A 42 5.09 -1.82 12.17
CA LEU A 42 4.01 -1.11 12.83
C LEU A 42 4.56 0.24 13.31
N VAL A 43 4.18 1.32 12.61
CA VAL A 43 4.65 2.67 12.93
C VAL A 43 3.97 3.16 14.21
N LYS A 44 2.64 3.04 14.27
CA LYS A 44 1.79 3.33 15.44
C LYS A 44 0.58 2.41 15.45
N HIS A 45 -0.56 2.91 15.00
CA HIS A 45 -1.79 2.15 14.80
C HIS A 45 -2.00 1.75 13.34
N TYR A 46 -1.03 2.05 12.48
CA TYR A 46 -1.05 1.79 11.05
C TYR A 46 0.27 1.15 10.59
N PRO A 47 0.23 0.37 9.50
CA PRO A 47 1.40 -0.31 8.98
C PRO A 47 2.22 0.59 8.03
N GLY A 48 3.53 0.49 8.11
CA GLY A 48 4.47 1.04 7.14
C GLY A 48 5.06 -0.08 6.28
N LEU A 49 4.99 0.06 4.95
CA LEU A 49 5.68 -0.83 4.02
C LEU A 49 7.10 -0.29 3.77
N LEU A 50 8.10 -1.13 4.03
CA LEU A 50 9.47 -0.90 3.65
C LEU A 50 9.85 -1.84 2.51
N LEU A 51 10.29 -1.30 1.39
CA LEU A 51 10.78 -2.13 0.30
C LEU A 51 12.05 -2.87 0.69
N SER A 52 12.16 -4.12 0.24
CA SER A 52 13.28 -5.00 0.53
C SER A 52 13.54 -5.89 -0.68
N ASP A 53 14.82 -6.09 -1.02
CA ASP A 53 15.21 -6.99 -2.11
C ASP A 53 15.29 -8.47 -1.66
N ALA A 54 15.16 -8.73 -0.36
CA ALA A 54 15.22 -10.08 0.19
C ALA A 54 13.98 -10.89 -0.19
N ALA A 55 14.18 -12.08 -0.75
CA ALA A 55 13.09 -12.97 -1.17
C ALA A 55 12.23 -13.49 0.00
N SER A 56 12.77 -13.48 1.23
CA SER A 56 12.06 -13.85 2.45
C SER A 56 11.11 -12.76 2.95
N ASP A 57 11.28 -11.52 2.49
CA ASP A 57 10.50 -10.37 2.94
C ASP A 57 9.29 -10.21 2.01
N ILE A 58 8.15 -10.73 2.46
CA ILE A 58 6.90 -10.71 1.70
C ILE A 58 5.85 -9.96 2.50
N VAL A 59 5.23 -8.96 1.89
CA VAL A 59 4.04 -8.28 2.42
C VAL A 59 2.83 -8.73 1.63
N HIS A 60 1.77 -9.09 2.35
CA HIS A 60 0.49 -9.46 1.76
C HIS A 60 -0.46 -8.29 1.82
N GLY A 61 -1.19 -8.10 0.72
CA GLY A 61 -2.18 -7.06 0.59
C GLY A 61 -3.23 -7.42 -0.44
N GLU A 62 -4.00 -6.41 -0.83
CA GLU A 62 -5.04 -6.49 -1.83
C GLU A 62 -4.66 -5.63 -3.03
N LEU A 63 -4.96 -6.15 -4.22
CA LEU A 63 -4.75 -5.45 -5.48
C LEU A 63 -6.08 -4.96 -6.03
N PHE A 64 -6.10 -3.68 -6.39
CA PHE A 64 -7.25 -3.01 -7.00
C PHE A 64 -6.86 -2.42 -8.34
N GLN A 65 -7.78 -2.43 -9.28
CA GLN A 65 -7.69 -1.71 -10.54
C GLN A 65 -8.50 -0.43 -10.45
N MET A 66 -7.82 0.70 -10.36
CA MET A 66 -8.43 2.02 -10.30
C MET A 66 -9.05 2.37 -11.64
N ARG A 67 -10.33 2.76 -11.63
CA ARG A 67 -11.02 3.25 -12.83
C ARG A 67 -10.66 4.71 -13.13
N VAL A 68 -10.41 5.48 -12.08
CA VAL A 68 -10.01 6.90 -12.13
C VAL A 68 -8.70 7.08 -11.33
N PRO A 69 -7.55 6.60 -11.86
CA PRO A 69 -6.29 6.59 -11.11
C PRO A 69 -5.87 7.99 -10.66
N ASP A 70 -5.95 9.01 -11.50
CA ASP A 70 -5.48 10.36 -11.14
C ASP A 70 -6.30 10.99 -9.99
N GLU A 71 -7.63 10.86 -10.02
CA GLU A 71 -8.51 11.37 -8.96
C GLU A 71 -8.34 10.58 -7.66
N LEU A 72 -8.36 9.25 -7.74
CA LEU A 72 -8.27 8.38 -6.57
C LEU A 72 -6.90 8.51 -5.90
N LEU A 73 -5.84 8.58 -6.69
CA LEU A 73 -4.49 8.79 -6.18
C LEU A 73 -4.35 10.16 -5.51
N GLY A 74 -4.97 11.22 -6.04
CA GLY A 74 -4.96 12.53 -5.39
C GLY A 74 -5.64 12.52 -4.01
N GLU A 75 -6.80 11.89 -3.90
CA GLU A 75 -7.52 11.70 -2.62
C GLU A 75 -6.68 10.89 -1.61
N LEU A 76 -6.07 9.79 -2.06
CA LEU A 76 -5.21 8.95 -1.23
C LEU A 76 -3.93 9.67 -0.81
N ASP A 77 -3.32 10.46 -1.70
CA ASP A 77 -2.13 11.24 -1.38
C ASP A 77 -2.42 12.29 -0.31
N MET A 78 -3.58 12.94 -0.38
CA MET A 78 -4.02 13.86 0.68
C MET A 78 -4.26 13.13 2.01
N TYR A 79 -4.81 11.92 1.95
CA TYR A 79 -5.08 11.11 3.14
C TYR A 79 -3.80 10.61 3.82
N GLU A 80 -2.85 10.08 3.06
CA GLU A 80 -1.55 9.57 3.55
C GLU A 80 -0.52 10.68 3.82
N ALA A 81 -0.96 11.94 3.80
CA ALA A 81 -0.12 13.12 4.01
C ALA A 81 1.11 13.18 3.07
N CYS A 82 0.95 12.70 1.84
CA CYS A 82 1.99 12.70 0.81
C CYS A 82 1.65 13.50 -0.46
N GLY A 83 0.55 14.27 -0.42
CA GLY A 83 0.14 15.17 -1.50
C GLY A 83 0.88 16.52 -1.52
N GLU A 84 0.51 17.39 -2.46
CA GLU A 84 1.05 18.74 -2.55
C GLU A 84 0.70 19.55 -1.28
N GLY A 85 1.73 20.05 -0.57
CA GLY A 85 1.57 20.89 0.62
C GLY A 85 2.08 20.27 1.93
N PHE A 86 2.51 19.00 1.92
CA PHE A 86 3.18 18.40 3.07
C PHE A 86 4.70 18.66 3.04
N PRO A 87 5.33 18.93 4.19
CA PRO A 87 6.77 19.17 4.25
C PRO A 87 7.54 17.89 3.89
N GLU A 88 8.45 18.00 2.91
CA GLU A 88 9.34 16.90 2.55
C GLU A 88 10.46 16.73 3.61
N PRO A 89 10.85 15.49 3.96
CA PRO A 89 10.32 14.23 3.45
C PRO A 89 8.95 13.87 4.05
N THR A 90 8.00 13.54 3.18
CA THR A 90 6.68 13.03 3.59
C THR A 90 6.84 11.68 4.30
N GLU A 91 5.90 11.36 5.18
CA GLU A 91 5.90 10.09 5.94
C GLU A 91 5.78 8.88 5.01
N TYR A 92 4.88 9.00 4.02
CA TYR A 92 4.69 8.03 2.95
C TYR A 92 5.10 8.60 1.61
N LEU A 93 5.55 7.73 0.71
CA LEU A 93 5.84 8.04 -0.69
C LEU A 93 5.05 7.09 -1.58
N ARG A 94 4.38 7.63 -2.60
CA ARG A 94 3.74 6.80 -3.60
C ARG A 94 4.78 6.26 -4.59
N GLN A 95 4.94 4.94 -4.65
CA GLN A 95 5.90 4.30 -5.54
C GLN A 95 5.28 3.15 -6.33
N LEU A 96 5.78 2.94 -7.55
CA LEU A 96 5.44 1.79 -8.37
C LEU A 96 6.30 0.60 -7.96
N VAL A 97 5.65 -0.48 -7.55
CA VAL A 97 6.30 -1.70 -7.08
C VAL A 97 5.80 -2.91 -7.87
N ASP A 98 6.64 -3.94 -7.92
CA ASP A 98 6.25 -5.22 -8.50
C ASP A 98 5.47 -6.03 -7.46
N VAL A 99 4.23 -6.38 -7.83
CA VAL A 99 3.34 -7.22 -7.04
C VAL A 99 3.11 -8.54 -7.73
N THR A 100 3.08 -9.62 -6.94
CA THR A 100 2.82 -10.97 -7.40
C THR A 100 1.41 -11.36 -6.97
N ARG A 101 0.55 -11.70 -7.93
CA ARG A 101 -0.81 -12.17 -7.67
C ARG A 101 -0.80 -13.63 -7.24
N THR A 102 -1.92 -14.11 -6.70
CA THR A 102 -2.10 -15.52 -6.28
C THR A 102 -1.93 -16.53 -7.42
N ASP A 103 -2.11 -16.10 -8.67
CA ASP A 103 -1.87 -16.90 -9.88
C ASP A 103 -0.39 -16.96 -10.29
N GLY A 104 0.51 -16.30 -9.55
CA GLY A 104 1.95 -16.20 -9.85
C GLY A 104 2.31 -15.14 -10.89
N SER A 105 1.33 -14.41 -11.45
CA SER A 105 1.60 -13.30 -12.36
C SER A 105 2.19 -12.11 -11.61
N VAL A 106 3.25 -11.53 -12.18
CA VAL A 106 3.87 -10.31 -11.67
C VAL A 106 3.35 -9.12 -12.47
N GLY A 107 2.92 -8.07 -11.77
CA GLY A 107 2.48 -6.82 -12.37
C GLY A 107 2.96 -5.63 -11.57
N LYS A 108 2.94 -4.45 -12.19
CA LYS A 108 3.24 -3.19 -11.49
C LYS A 108 1.97 -2.61 -10.87
N ALA A 109 2.10 -2.13 -9.65
CA ALA A 109 1.04 -1.42 -8.95
C ALA A 109 1.62 -0.25 -8.15
N TRP A 110 0.84 0.82 -8.03
CA TRP A 110 1.11 1.87 -7.07
C TRP A 110 0.92 1.35 -5.66
N THR A 111 1.80 1.75 -4.76
CA THR A 111 1.66 1.52 -3.32
C THR A 111 2.21 2.73 -2.59
N TYR A 112 1.84 2.88 -1.33
CA TYR A 112 2.47 3.82 -0.43
C TYR A 112 3.62 3.09 0.28
N VAL A 113 4.80 3.68 0.32
CA VAL A 113 5.96 3.15 1.04
C VAL A 113 6.33 4.11 2.15
N TYR A 114 6.64 3.58 3.32
CA TYR A 114 7.05 4.40 4.45
C TYR A 114 8.48 4.89 4.23
N ASN A 115 8.68 6.20 4.37
CA ASN A 115 9.93 6.89 4.01
C ASN A 115 10.72 7.39 5.23
N TRP A 116 10.09 7.43 6.41
CA TRP A 116 10.74 7.89 7.63
C TRP A 116 11.66 6.82 8.26
N PRO A 117 12.61 7.22 9.11
CA PRO A 117 13.48 6.27 9.80
C PRO A 117 12.66 5.35 10.71
N VAL A 118 12.92 4.04 10.57
CA VAL A 118 12.21 2.96 11.30
C VAL A 118 12.99 2.46 12.51
N THR A 119 13.85 3.30 13.07
CA THR A 119 14.65 2.99 14.25
C THR A 119 13.69 2.62 15.39
N ASP A 120 13.71 1.36 15.82
CA ASP A 120 12.88 0.78 16.89
C ASP A 120 11.39 0.51 16.60
N LEU A 121 10.97 0.49 15.32
CA LEU A 121 9.59 0.07 15.01
C LEU A 121 9.43 -1.46 15.08
N PRO A 122 8.39 -1.98 15.76
CA PRO A 122 8.11 -3.40 15.79
C PRO A 122 7.80 -3.91 14.38
N ARG A 123 8.57 -4.91 13.94
CA ARG A 123 8.34 -5.58 12.66
C ARG A 123 7.15 -6.52 12.78
N ILE A 124 6.27 -6.49 11.79
CA ILE A 124 5.23 -7.49 11.60
C ILE A 124 5.82 -8.63 10.76
N GLU A 125 6.36 -9.64 11.45
CA GLU A 125 7.01 -10.80 10.79
C GLU A 125 6.07 -11.58 9.88
N SER A 126 4.77 -11.57 10.17
CA SER A 126 3.75 -12.21 9.33
C SER A 126 3.59 -11.55 7.96
N GLY A 127 4.02 -10.29 7.80
CA GLY A 127 3.78 -9.51 6.58
C GLY A 127 2.30 -9.25 6.29
N ARG A 128 1.39 -9.50 7.26
CA ARG A 128 -0.07 -9.33 7.11
C ARG A 128 -0.58 -8.39 8.20
N PHE A 129 -1.16 -7.25 7.80
CA PHE A 129 -1.77 -6.31 8.76
C PHE A 129 -3.14 -6.77 9.27
N LEU A 130 -3.94 -7.43 8.43
CA LEU A 130 -5.31 -7.89 8.76
C LEU A 130 -5.45 -8.86 9.94
N ASN A 131 -4.33 -9.38 10.45
CA ASN A 131 -4.29 -10.35 11.56
C ASN A 131 -3.69 -9.77 12.85
N HIS A 132 -3.55 -8.44 12.97
CA HIS A 132 -2.97 -7.79 14.16
C HIS A 132 -4.02 -7.07 15.00
#